data_AF-A0AA45MGM1-F1
#
_entry.id   AF-A0AA45MGM1-F1
#
_cell.length_a   1.000
_cell.length_b   1.000
_cell.length_c   1.000
_cell.angle_alpha   90.00
_cell.angle_beta   90.00
_cell.angle_gamma   90.00
#
_symmetry.space_group_name_H-M   'P 1'
#
loop_
_entity.id
_entity.type
_entity.pdbx_description
1 polymer ?
#
loop_
_entity_poly.entity_id
_entity_poly.type
_entity_poly.pdbx_seq_one_letter_code
_entity_poly.pdbx_strand_id
1 'polypeptide(L)'
;MGQALAVDIPMDAGLAAARLESKTCYAVLKYKGKLVGYELGGDLLVSSGGRLTIVPSASSHDVGDGQPRRYEGGGLSFDINPLSDEKTETIKDITYTIKERATAVLVEKGKRRRFKLDVLLSCA
;
A
#
# COMPACT_ATOMS: atom_id res chain seq x y z
N MET A 1 25.65 10.02 -6.16
CA MET A 1 24.63 9.18 -6.80
C MET A 1 23.47 9.00 -5.83
N GLY A 2 22.29 9.57 -6.12
CA GLY A 2 21.13 9.48 -5.22
C GLY A 2 20.53 8.08 -5.27
N GLN A 3 20.49 7.36 -4.14
CA GLN A 3 19.75 6.09 -4.04
C GLN A 3 18.27 6.34 -4.33
N ALA A 4 17.70 5.57 -5.25
CA ALA A 4 16.26 5.49 -5.46
C ALA A 4 15.62 4.88 -4.21
N LEU A 5 14.57 5.52 -3.70
CA LEU A 5 13.85 5.14 -2.49
C LEU A 5 12.65 4.25 -2.83
N ALA A 6 11.98 3.70 -1.81
CA ALA A 6 10.98 2.64 -1.96
C ALA A 6 9.79 2.95 -2.91
N VAL A 7 9.55 4.22 -3.23
CA VAL A 7 8.45 4.70 -4.09
C VAL A 7 8.92 5.29 -5.43
N ASP A 8 10.23 5.40 -5.64
CA ASP A 8 10.79 5.83 -6.93
C ASP A 8 10.96 4.67 -7.90
N ILE A 9 11.09 3.45 -7.36
CA ILE A 9 11.23 2.22 -8.12
C ILE A 9 9.83 1.60 -8.20
N PRO A 10 9.26 1.41 -9.40
CA PRO A 10 8.04 0.62 -9.54
C PRO A 10 8.29 -0.75 -8.91
N MET A 11 7.38 -1.16 -8.04
CA MET A 11 7.45 -2.49 -7.46
C MET A 11 7.19 -3.52 -8.56
N ASP A 12 8.04 -4.53 -8.64
CA ASP A 12 7.79 -5.72 -9.45
C ASP A 12 6.75 -6.60 -8.74
N ALA A 13 5.62 -6.86 -9.41
CA ALA A 13 4.53 -7.67 -8.87
C ALA A 13 4.98 -9.11 -8.56
N GLY A 14 5.96 -9.65 -9.30
CA GLY A 14 6.52 -10.98 -9.07
C GLY A 14 7.18 -11.12 -7.70
N LEU A 15 7.68 -10.02 -7.12
CA LEU A 15 8.25 -10.03 -5.78
C LEU A 15 7.21 -10.38 -4.69
N ALA A 16 5.95 -10.02 -4.88
CA ALA A 16 4.87 -10.26 -3.91
C ALA A 16 3.99 -11.47 -4.22
N ALA A 17 4.15 -12.12 -5.39
CA ALA A 17 3.25 -13.17 -5.88
C ALA A 17 2.94 -14.24 -4.83
N ALA A 18 3.98 -14.85 -4.25
CA ALA A 18 3.84 -15.90 -3.23
C ALA A 18 3.06 -15.46 -1.97
N ARG A 19 3.06 -14.17 -1.64
CA ARG A 19 2.31 -13.63 -0.49
C ARG A 19 0.87 -13.26 -0.83
N LEU A 20 0.58 -12.99 -2.09
CA LEU A 20 -0.75 -12.65 -2.56
C LEU A 20 -1.59 -13.90 -2.85
N GLU A 21 -0.97 -15.00 -3.27
CA GLU A 21 -1.66 -16.26 -3.61
C GLU A 21 -2.57 -16.79 -2.49
N SER A 22 -2.22 -16.58 -1.22
CA SER A 22 -3.01 -17.03 -0.07
C SER A 22 -3.96 -15.97 0.50
N LYS A 23 -4.12 -14.82 -0.16
CA LYS A 23 -4.89 -13.68 0.37
C LYS A 23 -6.18 -13.48 -0.43
N THR A 24 -7.30 -13.54 0.28
CA THR A 24 -8.64 -13.25 -0.27
C THR A 24 -8.89 -11.76 -0.43
N CYS A 25 -8.20 -10.92 0.36
CA CYS A 25 -8.25 -9.48 0.30
C CYS A 25 -6.85 -8.87 0.31
N TYR A 26 -6.59 -7.95 -0.62
CA TYR A 26 -5.43 -7.07 -0.57
C TYR A 26 -5.69 -5.77 -1.33
N ALA A 27 -4.99 -4.71 -0.94
CA ALA A 27 -5.05 -3.44 -1.65
C ALA A 27 -3.79 -3.20 -2.48
N VAL A 28 -3.97 -2.68 -3.68
CA VAL A 28 -2.89 -2.29 -4.58
C VAL A 28 -2.65 -0.79 -4.45
N LEU A 29 -1.39 -0.40 -4.20
CA LEU A 29 -1.01 1.00 -4.02
C LEU A 29 -0.31 1.49 -5.29
N LYS A 30 -0.84 2.56 -5.89
CA LYS A 30 -0.27 3.18 -7.08
C LYS A 30 0.12 4.63 -6.83
N TYR A 31 1.30 5.00 -7.30
CA TYR A 31 1.77 6.39 -7.38
C TYR A 31 1.96 6.78 -8.84
N LYS A 32 1.26 7.81 -9.31
CA LYS A 32 1.29 8.24 -10.73
C LYS A 32 1.05 7.07 -11.71
N GLY A 33 0.08 6.21 -11.38
CA GLY A 33 -0.28 5.03 -12.17
C GLY A 33 0.67 3.83 -12.06
N LYS A 34 1.81 3.95 -11.36
CA LYS A 34 2.79 2.88 -11.17
C LYS A 34 2.56 2.15 -9.86
N LEU A 35 2.67 0.82 -9.88
CA LEU A 35 2.64 -0.01 -8.67
C LEU A 35 3.80 0.37 -7.74
N VAL A 36 3.50 0.65 -6.48
CA VAL A 36 4.51 0.96 -5.46
C VAL A 36 4.37 0.10 -4.20
N GLY A 37 3.28 -0.63 -4.04
CA GLY A 37 3.11 -1.52 -2.90
C GLY A 37 1.78 -2.27 -2.86
N TYR A 38 1.63 -3.09 -1.82
CA TYR A 38 0.40 -3.78 -1.46
C TYR A 38 0.12 -3.64 0.04
N GLU A 39 -1.14 -3.42 0.43
CA GLU A 39 -1.59 -3.52 1.83
C GLU A 39 -2.33 -4.85 2.05
N LEU A 40 -1.93 -5.62 3.06
CA LEU A 40 -2.41 -6.98 3.35
C LEU A 40 -3.16 -7.13 4.68
N GLY A 41 -3.97 -6.15 5.09
CA GLY A 41 -4.76 -6.21 6.34
C GLY A 41 -3.91 -6.42 7.60
N GLY A 42 -2.70 -5.83 7.62
CA GLY A 42 -1.74 -6.00 8.72
C GLY A 42 -0.29 -5.73 8.33
N ASP A 43 0.06 -5.89 7.06
CA ASP A 43 1.38 -5.59 6.51
C ASP A 43 1.29 -4.68 5.29
N LEU A 44 2.29 -3.81 5.12
CA LEU A 44 2.56 -3.09 3.88
C LEU A 44 3.77 -3.74 3.18
N LEU A 45 3.57 -4.18 1.94
CA LEU A 45 4.61 -4.67 1.06
C LEU A 45 5.06 -3.55 0.14
N VAL A 46 6.36 -3.24 0.13
CA VAL A 46 6.96 -2.21 -0.74
C VAL A 46 8.28 -2.72 -1.32
N SER A 47 8.72 -2.14 -2.43
CA SER A 47 10.05 -2.43 -2.99
C SER A 47 11.06 -1.38 -2.51
N SER A 48 11.92 -1.71 -1.54
CA SER A 48 13.06 -0.85 -1.16
C SER A 48 14.36 -1.45 -1.68
N GLY A 49 15.17 -0.63 -2.36
CA GLY A 49 16.47 -1.07 -2.91
C GLY A 49 16.39 -2.24 -3.90
N GLY A 50 15.25 -2.42 -4.59
CA GLY A 50 15.01 -3.52 -5.53
C GLY A 50 14.66 -4.86 -4.87
N ARG A 51 14.31 -4.87 -3.57
CA ARG A 51 13.88 -6.06 -2.83
C ARG A 51 12.52 -5.82 -2.19
N LEU A 52 11.75 -6.91 -2.06
CA LEU A 52 10.54 -6.89 -1.25
C LEU A 52 10.89 -6.57 0.21
N THR A 53 10.28 -5.54 0.75
CA THR A 53 10.34 -5.17 2.16
C THR A 53 8.94 -5.22 2.73
N ILE A 54 8.82 -5.81 3.91
CA ILE A 54 7.57 -5.94 4.65
C ILE A 54 7.63 -4.95 5.79
N VAL A 55 6.63 -4.09 5.86
CA VAL A 55 6.52 -3.04 6.87
C VAL A 55 5.25 -3.34 7.67
N PRO A 56 5.37 -3.84 8.91
CA PRO A 56 4.22 -4.17 9.74
C PRO A 56 3.34 -2.96 10.02
N SER A 57 2.04 -3.18 10.14
CA SER A 57 1.12 -2.15 10.60
C SER A 57 1.41 -1.76 12.05
N ALA A 58 1.41 -0.46 12.30
CA ALA A 58 1.43 0.17 13.62
C ALA A 58 0.04 0.75 13.99
N SER A 59 -0.98 0.51 13.17
CA SER A 59 -2.37 0.91 13.39
C SER A 59 -3.34 -0.28 13.23
N SER A 60 -4.55 -0.17 13.78
CA SER A 60 -5.59 -1.20 13.68
C SER A 60 -6.69 -0.86 12.66
N HIS A 61 -6.35 -0.09 11.62
CA HIS A 61 -7.30 0.41 10.62
C HIS A 61 -6.95 -0.15 9.23
N ASP A 62 -7.98 -0.38 8.44
CA ASP A 62 -7.90 -0.92 7.10
C ASP A 62 -8.35 0.08 6.02
N VAL A 63 -8.13 -0.30 4.75
CA VAL A 63 -8.53 0.51 3.59
C VAL A 63 -10.04 0.70 3.59
N GLY A 64 -10.50 1.95 3.46
CA GLY A 64 -11.92 2.29 3.46
C GLY A 64 -12.57 2.50 4.82
N ASP A 65 -11.81 2.46 5.93
CA ASP A 65 -12.27 2.87 7.27
C ASP A 65 -12.32 4.41 7.42
N GLY A 66 -11.74 5.14 6.47
CA GLY A 66 -11.60 6.60 6.53
C GLY A 66 -10.60 7.08 7.60
N GLN A 67 -9.87 6.16 8.24
CA GLN A 67 -8.88 6.46 9.28
C GLN A 67 -7.44 6.40 8.73
N PRO A 68 -6.50 7.19 9.26
CA PRO A 68 -5.09 7.09 8.93
C PRO A 68 -4.51 5.71 9.24
N ARG A 69 -3.64 5.22 8.36
CA ARG A 69 -2.94 3.95 8.50
C ARG A 69 -1.45 4.18 8.61
N ARG A 70 -0.81 3.59 9.62
CA ARG A 70 0.63 3.71 9.88
C ARG A 70 1.31 2.37 9.79
N TYR A 71 2.46 2.33 9.13
CA TYR A 71 3.31 1.13 9.01
C TYR A 71 4.74 1.49 9.39
N GLU A 72 5.36 0.70 10.26
CA GLU A 72 6.73 0.96 10.72
C GLU A 72 7.53 -0.33 10.86
N GLY A 73 8.72 -0.36 10.27
CA GLY A 73 9.59 -1.53 10.30
C GLY A 73 10.71 -1.45 9.28
N GLY A 74 11.83 -2.14 9.56
CA GLY A 74 12.94 -2.24 8.60
C GLY A 74 13.58 -0.88 8.22
N GLY A 75 13.48 0.14 9.07
CA GLY A 75 13.98 1.50 8.79
C GLY A 75 13.07 2.34 7.89
N LEU A 76 11.83 1.89 7.66
CA LEU A 76 10.78 2.59 6.94
C LEU A 76 9.66 2.97 7.91
N SER A 77 9.08 4.15 7.71
CA SER A 77 7.82 4.57 8.31
C SER A 77 6.92 5.14 7.21
N PHE A 78 5.70 4.62 7.11
CA PHE A 78 4.67 5.09 6.20
C PHE A 78 3.47 5.57 7.01
N ASP A 79 2.97 6.76 6.67
CA ASP A 79 1.73 7.31 7.21
C ASP A 79 0.80 7.64 6.04
N ILE A 80 -0.25 6.84 5.85
CA ILE A 80 -1.22 6.92 4.76
C ILE A 80 -2.51 7.53 5.31
N ASN A 81 -2.82 8.73 4.84
CA ASN A 81 -4.00 9.48 5.26
C ASN A 81 -5.04 9.46 4.12
N PRO A 82 -6.18 8.80 4.30
CA PRO A 82 -7.24 8.78 3.30
C PRO A 82 -7.78 10.20 3.08
N LEU A 83 -8.10 10.53 1.84
CA LEU A 83 -8.74 11.79 1.44
C LEU A 83 -10.20 11.58 1.02
N SER A 84 -10.46 10.47 0.31
CA SER A 84 -11.78 10.12 -0.20
C SER A 84 -11.78 8.66 -0.62
N ASP A 85 -12.91 7.99 -0.48
CA ASP A 85 -13.12 6.63 -0.95
C ASP A 85 -14.44 6.48 -1.73
N GLU A 86 -14.45 5.52 -2.66
CA GLU A 86 -15.60 5.06 -3.42
C GLU A 86 -15.71 3.54 -3.24
N LYS A 87 -16.87 3.07 -2.78
CA LYS A 87 -17.13 1.66 -2.53
C LYS A 87 -18.05 1.10 -3.61
N THR A 88 -17.74 -0.08 -4.13
CA THR A 88 -18.59 -0.77 -5.10
C THR A 88 -18.77 -2.23 -4.67
N GLU A 89 -20.04 -2.62 -4.53
CA GLU A 89 -20.48 -3.98 -4.22
C GLU A 89 -21.20 -4.58 -5.44
N THR A 90 -20.79 -5.77 -5.89
CA THR A 90 -21.49 -6.50 -6.96
C THR A 90 -22.17 -7.73 -6.38
N ILE A 91 -23.49 -7.82 -6.48
CA ILE A 91 -24.27 -8.97 -5.98
C ILE A 91 -24.55 -9.90 -7.16
N LYS A 92 -23.63 -10.85 -7.37
CA LYS A 92 -23.81 -12.20 -7.97
C LYS A 92 -22.47 -12.94 -8.13
N ASP A 93 -21.36 -12.20 -8.08
CA ASP A 93 -20.00 -12.69 -7.86
C ASP A 93 -19.45 -11.83 -6.71
N ILE A 94 -19.07 -12.43 -5.58
CA ILE A 94 -18.73 -11.74 -4.31
C ILE A 94 -17.41 -10.98 -4.48
N THR A 95 -17.40 -9.91 -5.25
CA THR A 95 -16.26 -9.01 -5.38
C THR A 95 -16.61 -7.68 -4.75
N TYR A 96 -15.92 -7.39 -3.64
CA TYR A 96 -16.00 -6.11 -2.96
C TYR A 96 -14.78 -5.28 -3.32
N THR A 97 -15.00 -4.06 -3.81
CA THR A 97 -13.90 -3.15 -4.18
C THR A 97 -14.04 -1.80 -3.49
N ILE A 98 -12.90 -1.28 -3.02
CA ILE A 98 -12.79 0.10 -2.53
C ILE A 98 -11.70 0.80 -3.33
N LYS A 99 -12.05 1.96 -3.89
CA LYS A 99 -11.07 2.89 -4.47
C LYS A 99 -10.87 4.03 -3.48
N GLU A 100 -9.67 4.16 -2.94
CA GLU A 100 -9.33 5.22 -2.00
C GLU A 100 -8.23 6.11 -2.58
N ARG A 101 -8.39 7.43 -2.48
CA ARG A 101 -7.31 8.39 -2.70
C ARG A 101 -6.74 8.77 -1.36
N ALA A 102 -5.42 8.74 -1.23
CA ALA A 102 -4.73 9.05 0.02
C ALA A 102 -3.53 9.97 -0.19
N THR A 103 -3.10 10.66 0.86
CA THR A 103 -1.75 11.21 0.94
C THR A 103 -0.89 10.34 1.82
N ALA A 104 0.25 9.91 1.30
CA ALA A 104 1.22 9.13 2.04
C ALA A 104 2.45 9.97 2.37
N VAL A 105 2.99 9.77 3.56
CA VAL A 105 4.30 10.24 3.99
C VAL A 105 5.19 9.03 4.18
N LEU A 106 6.30 8.97 3.44
CA LEU A 106 7.36 7.99 3.62
C LEU A 106 8.54 8.63 4.33
N VAL A 107 9.03 7.99 5.37
CA VAL A 107 10.34 8.26 5.97
C VAL A 107 11.23 7.05 5.75
N GLU A 108 12.32 7.23 5.00
CA GLU A 108 13.33 6.21 4.73
C GLU A 108 14.71 6.81 4.96
N LYS A 109 15.51 6.22 5.86
CA LYS A 109 16.87 6.69 6.20
C LYS A 109 16.94 8.20 6.53
N GLY A 110 15.96 8.68 7.30
CA GLY A 110 15.85 10.09 7.71
C GLY A 110 15.35 11.05 6.61
N LYS A 111 15.09 10.56 5.39
CA LYS A 111 14.49 11.37 4.32
C LYS A 111 12.97 11.24 4.35
N ARG A 112 12.29 12.37 4.51
CA ARG A 112 10.82 12.45 4.50
C ARG A 112 10.31 12.87 3.12
N ARG A 113 9.29 12.18 2.62
CA ARG A 113 8.64 12.48 1.34
C ARG A 113 7.14 12.36 1.46
N ARG A 114 6.43 13.25 0.76
CA ARG A 114 4.97 13.23 0.66
C ARG A 114 4.55 12.97 -0.78
N PHE A 115 3.57 12.11 -0.98
CA PHE A 115 3.02 11.79 -2.30
C PHE A 115 1.54 11.43 -2.19
N LYS A 116 0.85 11.40 -3.33
CA LYS A 116 -0.55 10.99 -3.43
C LYS A 116 -0.61 9.54 -3.91
N LEU A 117 -1.44 8.73 -3.27
CA LEU A 117 -1.67 7.34 -3.63
C LEU A 117 -3.08 7.16 -4.16
N ASP A 118 -3.20 6.31 -5.18
CA ASP A 118 -4.45 5.65 -5.53
C ASP A 118 -4.38 4.22 -4.99
N VAL A 119 -5.32 3.88 -4.13
CA VAL A 119 -5.41 2.59 -3.45
C VAL A 119 -6.64 1.86 -3.97
N LEU A 120 -6.48 0.61 -4.39
CA LEU A 120 -7.58 -0.25 -4.82
C LEU A 120 -7.59 -1.51 -3.97
N LEU A 121 -8.51 -1.61 -3.02
CA LEU A 121 -8.80 -2.84 -2.31
C LEU A 121 -9.68 -3.72 -3.19
N SER A 122 -9.34 -5.00 -3.30
CA SER A 122 -10.18 -6.01 -3.92
C SER A 122 -10.23 -7.24 -3.02
N CYS A 123 -11.45 -7.63 -2.67
CA CYS A 123 -11.75 -8.83 -1.90
C CYS A 123 -12.56 -9.78 -2.78
N ALA A 124 -12.13 -11.04 -2.85
CA ALA A 124 -12.81 -12.14 -3.53
C ALA A 124 -13.12 -13.28 -2.54
#